data_AF-A0A9Q9VAC4-F1
#
_entry.id   AF-A0A9Q9VAC4-F1
#
_cell.length_a   1.000
_cell.length_b   1.000
_cell.length_c   1.000
_cell.angle_alpha   90.00
_cell.angle_beta   90.00
_cell.angle_gamma   90.00
#
_symmetry.space_group_name_H-M   'P 1'
#
loop_
_entity.id
_entity.type
_entity.pdbx_description
1 polymer ?
#
loop_
_entity_poly.entity_id
_entity_poly.type
_entity_poly.pdbx_seq_one_letter_code
_entity_poly.pdbx_strand_id
1 'polypeptide(L)'
;MTSERVFVFVDEEELFSVMKDADCLYCRIPVTASKQHLKKRHLRFAIYYKDAGIGRFSIPCYCSDGGHGRSHWHCPMCSKILHRTQNYKIHITNHGVEMTDKSSVSDGNKLRFVSKFSPLPAELQPTTVLLESLQTHSEDKTPGSKAACQKCGILFTTTSNLRRHERLQHGQDQQPILCVDAKNAIYVTPKYLHGPRVPIHIRKSFTLQILLCELEECWDFMKAQAQSGNPGKECRHLVRTNHAQHYVPPPPLSVRSLEEMRDKHLLSASEKHECQEMNSRACVQGVDCVYPVFWGEHDLPERCVFFSVYTDLEDKWCQFGRTRVSFDSKSGSWKCLCKHKRSRCVHKCLCMWWLFQERPELLQDALDVHPERALNDDLC
;
A
#
# COMPACT_ATOMS: atom_id res chain seq x y z
N MET A 1 -4.40 -50.06 5.31
CA MET A 1 -5.63 -49.28 5.08
C MET A 1 -5.27 -47.81 5.22
N THR A 2 -5.00 -47.14 4.11
CA THR A 2 -4.65 -45.71 4.08
C THR A 2 -5.92 -44.90 4.30
N SER A 3 -6.05 -44.20 5.44
CA SER A 3 -7.15 -43.27 5.67
C SER A 3 -7.21 -42.24 4.54
N GLU A 4 -8.31 -42.25 3.81
CA GLU A 4 -8.61 -41.25 2.79
C GLU A 4 -8.77 -39.89 3.47
N ARG A 5 -8.01 -38.88 3.01
CA ARG A 5 -8.03 -37.54 3.63
C ARG A 5 -9.34 -36.85 3.23
N VAL A 6 -10.24 -36.67 4.20
CA VAL A 6 -11.47 -35.91 4.03
C VAL A 6 -11.19 -34.42 4.26
N PHE A 7 -11.69 -33.53 3.38
CA PHE A 7 -11.44 -32.08 3.46
C PHE A 7 -12.72 -31.25 3.62
N VAL A 8 -13.86 -31.92 3.78
CA VAL A 8 -15.19 -31.33 3.86
C VAL A 8 -15.91 -31.92 5.06
N PHE A 9 -16.53 -31.05 5.87
CA PHE A 9 -17.19 -31.43 7.10
C PHE A 9 -18.54 -30.71 7.21
N VAL A 10 -19.52 -31.37 7.81
CA VAL A 10 -20.86 -30.85 8.08
C VAL A 10 -20.88 -30.11 9.42
N ASP A 11 -20.14 -30.61 10.42
CA ASP A 11 -20.01 -29.98 11.74
C ASP A 11 -18.59 -30.14 12.37
N GLU A 12 -18.36 -29.43 13.48
CA GLU A 12 -17.07 -29.52 14.21
C GLU A 12 -16.84 -30.90 14.84
N GLU A 13 -17.91 -31.64 15.18
CA GLU A 13 -17.82 -32.96 15.81
C GLU A 13 -17.30 -33.99 14.81
N GLU A 14 -17.74 -33.92 13.56
CA GLU A 14 -17.25 -34.71 12.43
C GLU A 14 -15.75 -34.49 12.23
N LEU A 15 -15.29 -33.23 12.19
CA LEU A 15 -13.86 -32.89 12.09
C LEU A 15 -13.04 -33.48 13.25
N PHE A 16 -13.54 -33.43 14.49
CA PHE A 16 -12.84 -33.97 15.65
C PHE A 16 -12.92 -35.49 15.76
N SER A 17 -13.97 -36.12 15.22
CA SER A 17 -14.15 -37.58 15.24
C SER A 17 -13.14 -38.31 14.34
N VAL A 18 -12.69 -37.65 13.27
CA VAL A 18 -11.69 -38.16 12.32
C VAL A 18 -10.29 -38.23 12.96
N MET A 19 -10.07 -37.54 14.09
CA MET A 19 -8.76 -37.29 14.67
C MET A 19 -8.67 -37.74 16.14
N LYS A 20 -8.81 -39.05 16.38
CA LYS A 20 -8.68 -39.69 17.71
C LYS A 20 -7.21 -39.87 18.11
N ASP A 21 -6.58 -38.79 18.54
CA ASP A 21 -5.21 -38.73 19.12
C ASP A 21 -4.04 -39.14 18.20
N ALA A 22 -4.28 -39.23 16.88
CA ALA A 22 -3.26 -39.43 15.86
C ALA A 22 -2.63 -38.10 15.38
N ASP A 23 -1.56 -38.20 14.59
CA ASP A 23 -0.93 -37.05 13.93
C ASP A 23 -1.89 -36.36 12.94
N CYS A 24 -1.81 -35.03 12.88
CA CYS A 24 -2.64 -34.19 12.03
C CYS A 24 -2.35 -34.43 10.54
N LEU A 25 -3.31 -35.05 9.84
CA LEU A 25 -3.25 -35.36 8.41
C LEU A 25 -3.21 -34.12 7.50
N TYR A 26 -3.53 -32.94 8.04
CA TYR A 26 -3.56 -31.67 7.32
C TYR A 26 -2.29 -30.85 7.51
N CYS A 27 -1.36 -31.30 8.35
CA CYS A 27 -0.10 -30.63 8.61
C CYS A 27 1.06 -31.33 7.89
N ARG A 28 2.06 -30.55 7.47
CA ARG A 28 3.31 -31.08 6.91
C ARG A 28 4.17 -31.74 7.99
N ILE A 29 4.17 -31.13 9.18
CA ILE A 29 4.93 -31.59 10.34
C ILE A 29 4.00 -32.46 11.17
N PRO A 30 4.43 -33.67 11.58
CA PRO A 30 3.67 -34.50 12.51
C PRO A 30 3.40 -33.73 13.80
N VAL A 31 2.12 -33.47 14.07
CA VAL A 31 1.64 -32.77 15.26
C VAL A 31 0.36 -33.46 15.70
N THR A 32 0.24 -33.78 16.98
CA THR A 32 -0.97 -34.40 17.53
C THR A 32 -2.20 -33.56 17.19
N ALA A 33 -3.23 -34.19 16.63
CA ALA A 33 -4.44 -33.54 16.17
C ALA A 33 -5.42 -33.21 17.30
N SER A 34 -4.94 -32.50 18.33
CA SER A 34 -5.78 -32.07 19.44
C SER A 34 -6.88 -31.10 18.97
N LYS A 35 -8.01 -31.08 19.69
CA LYS A 35 -9.11 -30.12 19.43
C LYS A 35 -8.59 -28.67 19.37
N GLN A 36 -7.64 -28.32 20.23
CA GLN A 36 -7.05 -26.98 20.27
C GLN A 36 -6.21 -26.68 19.01
N HIS A 37 -5.44 -27.66 18.52
CA HIS A 37 -4.65 -27.53 17.29
C HIS A 37 -5.57 -27.30 16.08
N LEU A 38 -6.56 -28.17 15.90
CA LEU A 38 -7.51 -28.11 14.77
C LEU A 38 -8.30 -26.80 14.76
N LYS A 39 -8.74 -26.32 15.94
CA LYS A 39 -9.42 -25.02 16.06
C LYS A 39 -8.53 -23.84 15.63
N LYS A 40 -7.28 -23.79 16.10
CA LYS A 40 -6.39 -22.65 15.87
C LYS A 40 -5.79 -22.62 14.46
N ARG A 41 -5.45 -23.78 13.89
CA ARG A 41 -4.70 -23.89 12.63
C ARG A 41 -5.55 -24.14 11.39
N HIS A 42 -6.66 -24.85 11.53
CA HIS A 42 -7.49 -25.28 10.40
C HIS A 42 -8.85 -24.60 10.43
N LEU A 43 -9.64 -24.81 11.48
CA LEU A 43 -11.01 -24.31 11.58
C LEU A 43 -11.11 -22.78 11.56
N ARG A 44 -10.14 -22.07 12.14
CA ARG A 44 -10.06 -20.60 12.11
C ARG A 44 -10.13 -20.03 10.68
N PHE A 45 -9.69 -20.79 9.69
CA PHE A 45 -9.63 -20.40 8.29
C PHE A 45 -10.57 -21.24 7.41
N ALA A 46 -11.56 -21.89 8.01
CA ALA A 46 -12.56 -22.67 7.30
C ALA A 46 -13.43 -21.78 6.39
N ILE A 47 -13.86 -22.35 5.27
CA ILE A 47 -14.76 -21.72 4.31
C ILE A 47 -16.07 -22.48 4.35
N TYR A 48 -17.15 -21.79 4.70
CA TYR A 48 -18.50 -22.35 4.84
C TYR A 48 -19.29 -22.12 3.55
N TYR A 49 -20.04 -23.14 3.15
CA TYR A 49 -20.89 -23.11 1.96
C TYR A 49 -22.05 -24.10 2.07
N LYS A 50 -23.07 -23.93 1.24
CA LYS A 50 -24.16 -24.89 1.05
C LYS A 50 -23.97 -25.61 -0.26
N ASP A 51 -23.99 -26.92 -0.18
CA ASP A 51 -23.92 -27.81 -1.34
C ASP A 51 -25.18 -28.69 -1.32
N ALA A 52 -26.02 -28.54 -2.35
CA ALA A 52 -27.38 -29.11 -2.41
C ALA A 52 -28.22 -28.81 -1.14
N GLY A 53 -28.10 -27.60 -0.59
CA GLY A 53 -28.85 -27.16 0.60
C GLY A 53 -28.25 -27.58 1.95
N ILE A 54 -27.26 -28.49 1.96
CA ILE A 54 -26.58 -28.94 3.18
C ILE A 54 -25.41 -28.00 3.50
N GLY A 55 -25.37 -27.46 4.72
CA GLY A 55 -24.26 -26.65 5.21
C GLY A 55 -23.01 -27.49 5.40
N ARG A 56 -21.93 -27.10 4.73
CA ARG A 56 -20.61 -27.75 4.79
C ARG A 56 -19.52 -26.71 4.97
N PHE A 57 -18.36 -27.14 5.44
CA PHE A 57 -17.16 -26.31 5.44
C PHE A 57 -15.93 -27.08 5.03
N SER A 58 -15.01 -26.36 4.38
CA SER A 58 -13.69 -26.87 4.02
C SER A 58 -12.59 -26.15 4.76
N ILE A 59 -11.62 -26.92 5.25
CA ILE A 59 -10.46 -26.40 5.97
C ILE A 59 -9.23 -26.31 5.06
N PRO A 60 -8.30 -25.36 5.32
CA PRO A 60 -7.01 -25.37 4.65
C PRO A 60 -6.13 -26.54 5.13
N CYS A 61 -5.35 -27.05 4.20
CA CYS A 61 -4.33 -28.07 4.39
C CYS A 61 -2.94 -27.46 4.16
N TYR A 62 -1.92 -28.06 4.79
CA TYR A 62 -0.50 -27.73 4.67
C TYR A 62 0.32 -28.93 4.19
N CYS A 63 -0.33 -29.97 3.63
CA CYS A 63 0.35 -31.16 3.13
C CYS A 63 1.36 -30.89 2.00
N SER A 64 2.16 -31.91 1.67
CA SER A 64 3.18 -31.89 0.61
C SER A 64 2.63 -31.56 -0.77
N ASP A 65 1.37 -31.89 -1.03
CA ASP A 65 0.74 -31.82 -2.36
C ASP A 65 0.59 -30.36 -2.84
N GLY A 66 0.73 -29.39 -1.93
CA GLY A 66 0.73 -27.96 -2.24
C GLY A 66 2.09 -27.36 -2.65
N GLY A 67 3.18 -28.14 -2.69
CA GLY A 67 4.49 -27.77 -3.27
C GLY A 67 5.30 -26.65 -2.59
N HIS A 68 4.69 -25.69 -1.89
CA HIS A 68 5.34 -24.46 -1.43
C HIS A 68 5.24 -24.19 0.08
N GLY A 69 4.84 -25.18 0.89
CA GLY A 69 4.74 -25.05 2.36
C GLY A 69 3.72 -24.02 2.86
N ARG A 70 2.86 -23.50 1.97
CA ARG A 70 1.76 -22.57 2.29
C ARG A 70 0.43 -23.33 2.43
N SER A 71 -0.52 -22.74 3.15
CA SER A 71 -1.89 -23.26 3.22
C SER A 71 -2.52 -23.31 1.82
N HIS A 72 -3.29 -24.36 1.57
CA HIS A 72 -4.03 -24.59 0.35
C HIS A 72 -5.35 -25.33 0.65
N TRP A 73 -6.26 -25.37 -0.31
CA TRP A 73 -7.54 -26.04 -0.21
C TRP A 73 -7.67 -27.08 -1.31
N HIS A 74 -8.19 -28.24 -0.96
CA HIS A 74 -8.53 -29.31 -1.89
C HIS A 74 -10.00 -29.17 -2.27
N CYS A 75 -10.30 -29.11 -3.56
CA CYS A 75 -11.68 -29.10 -4.02
C CYS A 75 -12.27 -30.52 -3.96
N PRO A 76 -13.38 -30.74 -3.26
CA PRO A 76 -14.01 -32.06 -3.19
C PRO A 76 -14.68 -32.49 -4.51
N MET A 77 -15.05 -31.54 -5.37
CA MET A 77 -15.80 -31.81 -6.61
C MET A 77 -14.92 -32.11 -7.82
N CYS A 78 -13.67 -31.63 -7.83
CA CYS A 78 -12.79 -31.81 -8.99
C CYS A 78 -11.30 -32.00 -8.65
N SER A 79 -11.01 -32.24 -7.36
CA SER A 79 -9.67 -32.54 -6.84
C SER A 79 -8.60 -31.48 -7.12
N LYS A 80 -8.98 -30.27 -7.57
CA LYS A 80 -8.05 -29.15 -7.79
C LYS A 80 -7.53 -28.61 -6.46
N ILE A 81 -6.22 -28.34 -6.41
CA ILE A 81 -5.54 -27.71 -5.28
C ILE A 81 -5.44 -26.20 -5.51
N LEU A 82 -5.91 -25.42 -4.55
CA LEU A 82 -5.98 -23.96 -4.64
C LEU A 82 -5.27 -23.30 -3.46
N HIS A 83 -4.35 -22.37 -3.72
CA HIS A 83 -3.48 -21.78 -2.71
C HIS A 83 -3.99 -20.48 -2.07
N ARG A 84 -5.09 -19.91 -2.58
CA ARG A 84 -5.66 -18.64 -2.09
C ARG A 84 -7.12 -18.83 -1.75
N THR A 85 -7.53 -18.34 -0.58
CA THR A 85 -8.92 -18.37 -0.10
C THR A 85 -9.89 -17.78 -1.13
N GLN A 86 -9.57 -16.62 -1.72
CA GLN A 86 -10.43 -15.98 -2.72
C GLN A 86 -10.58 -16.83 -3.99
N ASN A 87 -9.49 -17.46 -4.45
CA ASN A 87 -9.55 -18.34 -5.61
C ASN A 87 -10.35 -19.61 -5.31
N TYR A 88 -10.23 -20.14 -4.09
CA TYR A 88 -11.03 -21.28 -3.66
C TYR A 88 -12.52 -20.95 -3.62
N LYS A 89 -12.91 -19.80 -3.02
CA LYS A 89 -14.30 -19.34 -2.99
C LYS A 89 -14.90 -19.24 -4.41
N ILE A 90 -14.22 -18.54 -5.32
CA ILE A 90 -14.68 -18.40 -6.71
C ILE A 90 -14.75 -19.77 -7.42
N HIS A 91 -13.77 -20.63 -7.15
CA HIS A 91 -13.74 -21.95 -7.76
C HIS A 91 -14.91 -22.83 -7.32
N ILE A 92 -15.22 -22.87 -6.03
CA ILE A 92 -16.31 -23.71 -5.53
C ILE A 92 -17.68 -23.14 -5.91
N THR A 93 -17.85 -21.81 -5.98
CA THR A 93 -19.10 -21.23 -6.52
C THR A 93 -19.36 -21.63 -7.96
N ASN A 94 -18.32 -21.86 -8.76
CA ASN A 94 -18.47 -22.35 -10.13
C ASN A 94 -18.94 -23.82 -10.22
N HIS A 95 -18.92 -24.57 -9.10
CA HIS A 95 -19.58 -25.88 -8.99
C HIS A 95 -21.05 -25.77 -8.58
N GLY A 96 -21.59 -24.56 -8.41
CA GLY A 96 -22.98 -24.33 -8.02
C GLY A 96 -23.23 -24.35 -6.51
N VAL A 97 -22.18 -24.21 -5.68
CA VAL A 97 -22.33 -24.10 -4.22
C VAL A 97 -22.53 -22.64 -3.79
N GLU A 98 -23.36 -22.42 -2.77
CA GLU A 98 -23.66 -21.09 -2.25
C GLU A 98 -22.79 -20.77 -1.03
N MET A 99 -22.10 -19.63 -1.01
CA MET A 99 -21.28 -19.23 0.15
C MET A 99 -22.17 -18.89 1.34
N THR A 100 -21.75 -19.30 2.54
CA THR A 100 -22.39 -18.88 3.79
C THR A 100 -21.39 -18.27 4.76
N ASP A 101 -21.85 -17.33 5.58
CA ASP A 101 -21.07 -16.86 6.71
C ASP A 101 -21.24 -17.83 7.90
N LYS A 102 -20.18 -17.92 8.72
CA LYS A 102 -20.09 -18.76 9.92
C LYS A 102 -21.31 -18.63 10.86
N SER A 103 -22.01 -17.49 10.79
CA SER A 103 -23.15 -17.09 11.62
C SER A 103 -24.52 -17.64 11.18
N SER A 104 -24.58 -18.66 10.33
CA SER A 104 -25.86 -19.26 9.89
C SER A 104 -26.10 -20.70 10.37
N VAL A 105 -25.34 -21.19 11.36
CA VAL A 105 -25.69 -22.38 12.14
C VAL A 105 -25.81 -21.97 13.62
N SER A 106 -27.06 -22.01 14.12
CA SER A 106 -27.55 -21.78 15.50
C SER A 106 -27.59 -20.35 16.09
N ASP A 107 -28.78 -19.75 15.95
CA ASP A 107 -29.58 -18.86 16.81
C ASP A 107 -28.98 -17.83 17.81
N GLY A 108 -29.53 -16.60 17.74
CA GLY A 108 -30.04 -15.90 18.92
C GLY A 108 -29.41 -14.54 19.31
N ASN A 109 -30.06 -13.46 18.86
CA ASN A 109 -30.08 -12.09 19.43
C ASN A 109 -28.98 -11.03 19.14
N LYS A 110 -29.48 -9.93 18.50
CA LYS A 110 -29.15 -8.47 18.62
C LYS A 110 -27.69 -8.02 18.41
N LEU A 111 -27.33 -7.01 17.61
CA LEU A 111 -28.02 -5.84 17.05
C LEU A 111 -27.29 -5.31 15.79
N ARG A 112 -28.10 -5.01 14.78
CA ARG A 112 -28.02 -4.04 13.66
C ARG A 112 -26.72 -3.22 13.46
N PHE A 113 -26.22 -3.24 12.21
CA PHE A 113 -25.96 -2.00 11.46
C PHE A 113 -26.46 -2.14 10.02
N VAL A 114 -27.22 -1.14 9.58
CA VAL A 114 -28.01 -1.12 8.35
C VAL A 114 -27.19 -0.52 7.22
N SER A 115 -27.28 -1.11 6.03
CA SER A 115 -27.14 -0.42 4.73
C SER A 115 -28.17 -1.05 3.80
N LYS A 116 -29.40 -0.50 3.72
CA LYS A 116 -29.97 0.16 2.52
C LYS A 116 -29.13 -0.14 1.26
N PHE A 117 -29.66 -0.74 0.19
CA PHE A 117 -30.87 -0.38 -0.55
C PHE A 117 -31.52 -1.62 -1.21
N SER A 118 -32.84 -1.54 -1.39
CA SER A 118 -33.68 -2.40 -2.25
C SER A 118 -34.55 -1.47 -3.14
N PRO A 119 -35.35 -1.96 -4.12
CA PRO A 119 -34.94 -2.70 -5.32
C PRO A 119 -35.76 -2.38 -6.62
N LEU A 120 -35.32 -2.98 -7.76
CA LEU A 120 -36.08 -3.44 -8.97
C LEU A 120 -36.69 -2.39 -9.96
N PRO A 121 -37.10 -2.76 -11.22
CA PRO A 121 -37.05 -4.07 -11.92
C PRO A 121 -36.53 -4.05 -13.39
N ALA A 122 -36.51 -5.24 -14.00
CA ALA A 122 -36.24 -5.56 -15.40
C ALA A 122 -37.36 -5.16 -16.38
N GLU A 123 -37.04 -4.95 -17.68
CA GLU A 123 -37.70 -5.59 -18.84
C GLU A 123 -37.13 -5.13 -20.22
N LEU A 124 -36.92 -6.13 -21.10
CA LEU A 124 -37.11 -6.18 -22.57
C LEU A 124 -36.16 -5.45 -23.57
N GLN A 125 -35.76 -6.22 -24.60
CA GLN A 125 -34.84 -5.99 -25.74
C GLN A 125 -35.50 -5.13 -26.89
N PRO A 126 -34.96 -4.89 -28.13
CA PRO A 126 -33.77 -5.45 -28.83
C PRO A 126 -32.96 -4.53 -29.82
N THR A 127 -31.97 -5.14 -30.51
CA THR A 127 -31.28 -4.73 -31.79
C THR A 127 -30.34 -3.51 -31.74
N THR A 128 -29.14 -3.42 -32.35
CA THR A 128 -28.47 -4.12 -33.47
C THR A 128 -27.00 -3.60 -33.59
N VAL A 129 -26.06 -4.47 -34.00
CA VAL A 129 -24.73 -4.27 -34.66
C VAL A 129 -23.82 -3.10 -34.20
N LEU A 130 -22.57 -3.35 -33.79
CA LEU A 130 -21.50 -3.79 -34.71
C LEU A 130 -20.50 -4.74 -34.04
N LEU A 131 -20.22 -5.80 -34.78
CA LEU A 131 -19.24 -6.86 -34.61
C LEU A 131 -17.82 -6.34 -34.89
N GLU A 132 -16.84 -6.72 -34.08
CA GLU A 132 -15.40 -6.95 -34.38
C GLU A 132 -14.69 -6.97 -33.01
N SER A 133 -14.47 -8.09 -32.32
CA SER A 133 -13.41 -9.04 -32.69
C SER A 133 -13.48 -10.26 -31.75
N LEU A 134 -14.30 -11.27 -32.08
CA LEU A 134 -14.13 -12.62 -31.56
C LEU A 134 -13.52 -13.48 -32.65
N GLN A 135 -12.21 -13.72 -32.54
CA GLN A 135 -11.43 -14.82 -33.11
C GLN A 135 -10.10 -14.71 -32.35
N THR A 136 -9.65 -15.66 -31.53
CA THR A 136 -9.65 -17.11 -31.72
C THR A 136 -9.65 -17.84 -30.36
N HIS A 137 -10.60 -18.74 -30.15
CA HIS A 137 -10.44 -19.87 -29.26
C HIS A 137 -10.54 -21.14 -30.10
N SER A 138 -9.40 -21.77 -30.39
CA SER A 138 -9.26 -23.21 -30.55
C SER A 138 -7.79 -23.57 -30.73
N GLU A 139 -7.38 -24.63 -30.02
CA GLU A 139 -6.18 -25.46 -30.24
C GLU A 139 -4.82 -24.88 -29.79
N ASP A 140 -4.35 -25.30 -28.61
CA ASP A 140 -3.45 -26.45 -28.51
C ASP A 140 -3.00 -26.68 -27.04
N LYS A 141 -2.95 -27.95 -26.63
CA LYS A 141 -2.29 -28.37 -25.38
C LYS A 141 -0.80 -28.51 -25.67
N THR A 142 -0.01 -27.49 -25.32
CA THR A 142 1.45 -27.62 -25.20
C THR A 142 1.92 -27.16 -23.80
N PRO A 143 2.74 -27.96 -23.10
CA PRO A 143 3.35 -27.52 -21.85
C PRO A 143 4.52 -26.58 -22.18
N GLY A 144 4.40 -25.30 -21.81
CA GLY A 144 5.59 -24.50 -21.52
C GLY A 144 5.92 -23.28 -22.38
N SER A 145 4.94 -22.56 -22.95
CA SER A 145 5.22 -21.16 -23.31
C SER A 145 5.32 -20.31 -22.04
N LYS A 146 6.49 -20.33 -21.41
CA LYS A 146 6.81 -19.40 -20.33
C LYS A 146 6.93 -18.01 -20.95
N ALA A 147 6.10 -17.08 -20.51
CA ALA A 147 6.16 -15.70 -20.98
C ALA A 147 7.42 -15.04 -20.41
N ALA A 148 8.37 -14.71 -21.28
CA ALA A 148 9.62 -14.06 -20.89
C ALA A 148 9.43 -12.56 -20.75
N CYS A 149 9.98 -11.98 -19.68
CA CYS A 149 10.09 -10.54 -19.60
C CYS A 149 11.12 -10.05 -20.62
N GLN A 150 10.70 -9.14 -21.50
CA GLN A 150 11.55 -8.60 -22.55
C GLN A 150 12.72 -7.75 -22.01
N LYS A 151 12.63 -7.29 -20.76
CA LYS A 151 13.64 -6.42 -20.13
C LYS A 151 14.70 -7.18 -19.31
N CYS A 152 14.37 -8.34 -18.72
CA CYS A 152 15.32 -9.10 -17.90
C CYS A 152 15.39 -10.60 -18.21
N GLY A 153 14.62 -11.08 -19.18
CA GLY A 153 14.61 -12.48 -19.61
C GLY A 153 13.97 -13.47 -18.62
N ILE A 154 13.49 -13.02 -17.45
CA ILE A 154 12.88 -13.92 -16.47
C ILE A 154 11.60 -14.52 -17.04
N LEU A 155 11.50 -15.84 -16.93
CA LEU A 155 10.41 -16.65 -17.47
C LEU A 155 9.29 -16.80 -16.45
N PHE A 156 8.06 -16.46 -16.85
CA PHE A 156 6.87 -16.58 -16.02
C PHE A 156 5.90 -17.61 -16.58
N THR A 157 5.31 -18.39 -15.68
CA THR A 157 4.31 -19.40 -16.03
C THR A 157 2.95 -18.81 -16.40
N THR A 158 2.69 -17.55 -16.05
CA THR A 158 1.46 -16.84 -16.41
C THR A 158 1.74 -15.42 -16.85
N THR A 159 0.97 -14.94 -17.83
CA THR A 159 1.01 -13.54 -18.31
C THR A 159 0.67 -12.55 -17.20
N SER A 160 -0.17 -12.92 -16.23
CA SER A 160 -0.47 -12.09 -15.05
C SER A 160 0.74 -11.92 -14.12
N ASN A 161 1.56 -12.96 -13.95
CA ASN A 161 2.81 -12.86 -13.19
C ASN A 161 3.88 -12.11 -13.96
N LEU A 162 3.96 -12.29 -15.28
CA LEU A 162 4.82 -11.48 -16.14
C LEU A 162 4.45 -10.01 -16.03
N ARG A 163 3.18 -9.63 -16.28
CA ARG A 163 2.70 -8.25 -16.16
C ARG A 163 2.93 -7.67 -14.76
N ARG A 164 2.76 -8.47 -13.71
CA ARG A 164 3.05 -8.05 -12.33
C ARG A 164 4.55 -7.86 -12.11
N HIS A 165 5.37 -8.76 -12.62
CA HIS A 165 6.82 -8.64 -12.56
C HIS A 165 7.30 -7.42 -13.34
N GLU A 166 6.84 -7.23 -14.58
CA GLU A 166 7.11 -6.05 -15.39
C GLU A 166 6.68 -4.80 -14.65
N ARG A 167 5.50 -4.75 -14.06
CA ARG A 167 5.07 -3.59 -13.26
C ARG A 167 5.94 -3.36 -12.02
N LEU A 168 6.33 -4.40 -11.31
CA LEU A 168 7.05 -4.29 -10.03
C LEU A 168 8.57 -4.16 -10.18
N GLN A 169 9.16 -4.68 -11.25
CA GLN A 169 10.61 -4.70 -11.49
C GLN A 169 10.99 -3.74 -12.61
N HIS A 170 10.11 -3.52 -13.57
CA HIS A 170 10.35 -2.70 -14.75
C HIS A 170 9.41 -1.49 -14.90
N GLY A 171 8.40 -1.36 -14.04
CA GLY A 171 7.62 -0.15 -13.82
C GLY A 171 8.24 0.75 -12.75
N GLN A 172 9.43 0.37 -12.24
CA GLN A 172 10.25 1.21 -11.37
C GLN A 172 10.83 2.42 -12.12
N ASP A 173 11.06 2.29 -13.43
CA ASP A 173 11.62 3.32 -14.32
C ASP A 173 10.65 4.47 -14.62
N GLN A 174 9.39 4.37 -14.20
CA GLN A 174 8.34 5.35 -14.51
C GLN A 174 7.91 6.18 -13.30
N GLN A 175 8.63 6.13 -12.18
CA GLN A 175 8.31 6.98 -11.04
C GLN A 175 9.32 8.11 -10.92
N PRO A 176 8.85 9.36 -10.72
CA PRO A 176 9.75 10.48 -10.55
C PRO A 176 10.63 10.24 -9.33
N ILE A 177 11.88 10.65 -9.46
CA ILE A 177 12.82 10.76 -8.36
C ILE A 177 13.53 12.10 -8.46
N LEU A 178 13.34 12.90 -7.42
CA LEU A 178 13.81 14.28 -7.37
C LEU A 178 14.94 14.36 -6.36
N CYS A 179 16.04 15.02 -6.73
CA CYS A 179 17.05 15.42 -5.76
C CYS A 179 16.51 16.65 -5.01
N VAL A 180 16.42 16.56 -3.68
CA VAL A 180 15.89 17.65 -2.82
C VAL A 180 16.98 18.29 -1.96
N ASP A 181 18.14 17.64 -1.88
CA ASP A 181 19.30 18.14 -1.14
C ASP A 181 20.57 17.56 -1.79
N ALA A 182 21.15 18.31 -2.72
CA ALA A 182 22.35 17.88 -3.43
C ALA A 182 23.55 17.71 -2.48
N LYS A 183 23.66 18.57 -1.46
CA LYS A 183 24.74 18.56 -0.47
C LYS A 183 24.73 17.27 0.35
N ASN A 184 23.56 16.87 0.83
CA ASN A 184 23.39 15.68 1.66
C ASN A 184 23.04 14.41 0.88
N ALA A 185 22.95 14.51 -0.45
CA ALA A 185 22.55 13.47 -1.38
C ALA A 185 21.19 12.85 -1.01
N ILE A 186 20.20 13.71 -0.73
CA ILE A 186 18.84 13.31 -0.39
C ILE A 186 17.96 13.42 -1.64
N TYR A 187 17.19 12.37 -1.86
CA TYR A 187 16.25 12.22 -2.95
C TYR A 187 14.87 11.90 -2.40
N VAL A 188 13.83 12.23 -3.16
CA VAL A 188 12.46 11.81 -2.87
C VAL A 188 11.86 11.04 -4.02
N THR A 189 11.09 10.00 -3.71
CA THR A 189 10.34 9.22 -4.70
C THR A 189 9.02 8.74 -4.07
N PRO A 190 7.98 8.44 -4.85
CA PRO A 190 6.76 7.86 -4.31
C PRO A 190 7.00 6.51 -3.60
N LYS A 191 6.47 6.39 -2.37
CA LYS A 191 6.51 5.16 -1.57
C LYS A 191 5.99 3.95 -2.33
N TYR A 192 4.83 4.12 -2.96
CA TYR A 192 4.11 3.06 -3.66
C TYR A 192 4.05 3.36 -5.15
N LEU A 193 3.97 2.28 -5.95
CA LEU A 193 3.75 2.36 -7.40
C LEU A 193 2.29 2.63 -7.78
N HIS A 194 1.36 2.56 -6.83
CA HIS A 194 -0.07 2.80 -7.01
C HIS A 194 -0.67 3.42 -5.75
N GLY A 195 -1.83 4.06 -5.89
CA GLY A 195 -2.52 4.72 -4.77
C GLY A 195 -1.88 6.07 -4.42
N PRO A 196 -2.03 6.54 -3.16
CA PRO A 196 -1.48 7.82 -2.72
C PRO A 196 0.04 7.88 -2.91
N ARG A 197 0.51 8.82 -3.72
CA ARG A 197 1.91 9.04 -4.09
C ARG A 197 2.70 9.72 -2.99
N VAL A 198 2.67 9.18 -1.77
CA VAL A 198 3.35 9.81 -0.64
C VAL A 198 4.88 9.74 -0.87
N PRO A 199 5.61 10.88 -0.89
CA PRO A 199 7.05 10.88 -1.02
C PRO A 199 7.71 10.20 0.19
N ILE A 200 8.79 9.48 -0.07
CA ILE A 200 9.74 9.02 0.96
C ILE A 200 11.11 9.58 0.64
N HIS A 201 11.90 9.84 1.67
CA HIS A 201 13.28 10.27 1.51
C HIS A 201 14.22 9.07 1.33
N ILE A 202 15.25 9.26 0.53
CA ILE A 202 16.33 8.32 0.27
C ILE A 202 17.61 9.11 0.37
N ARG A 203 18.62 8.55 1.04
CA ARG A 203 19.97 9.13 1.09
C ARG A 203 20.93 8.17 0.42
N LYS A 204 21.51 8.57 -0.72
CA LYS A 204 22.43 7.73 -1.48
C LYS A 204 23.66 8.50 -1.93
N SER A 205 24.83 8.06 -1.49
CA SER A 205 26.12 8.59 -1.93
C SER A 205 27.13 7.45 -2.04
N PHE A 206 27.66 7.23 -3.24
CA PHE A 206 28.72 6.25 -3.46
C PHE A 206 30.03 6.70 -2.82
N THR A 207 30.35 7.99 -2.91
CA THR A 207 31.56 8.59 -2.32
C THR A 207 31.59 8.44 -0.81
N LEU A 208 30.45 8.61 -0.15
CA LEU A 208 30.32 8.48 1.31
C LEU A 208 29.92 7.07 1.75
N GLN A 209 29.72 6.13 0.81
CA GLN A 209 29.19 4.77 1.06
C GLN A 209 27.87 4.75 1.84
N ILE A 210 26.98 5.71 1.56
CA ILE A 210 25.67 5.86 2.22
C ILE A 210 24.58 5.28 1.31
N LEU A 211 23.78 4.35 1.84
CA LEU A 211 22.65 3.69 1.15
C LEU A 211 21.47 3.54 2.13
N LEU A 212 20.68 4.60 2.30
CA LEU A 212 19.61 4.67 3.31
C LEU A 212 18.26 5.00 2.66
N CYS A 213 17.19 4.39 3.17
CA CYS A 213 15.81 4.62 2.74
C CYS A 213 14.96 4.98 3.95
N GLU A 214 13.96 5.86 3.83
CA GLU A 214 13.10 6.23 4.98
C GLU A 214 12.36 5.01 5.59
N LEU A 215 12.15 3.95 4.80
CA LEU A 215 11.31 2.82 5.18
C LEU A 215 12.11 1.69 5.83
N GLU A 216 11.83 1.38 7.10
CA GLU A 216 12.43 0.25 7.86
C GLU A 216 12.41 -1.09 7.10
N GLU A 217 11.29 -1.40 6.41
CA GLU A 217 11.15 -2.61 5.58
C GLU A 217 12.22 -2.73 4.46
N CYS A 218 12.75 -1.60 3.98
CA CYS A 218 13.82 -1.61 2.99
C CYS A 218 15.16 -1.99 3.60
N TRP A 219 15.42 -1.60 4.86
CA TRP A 219 16.64 -1.97 5.57
C TRP A 219 16.64 -3.46 5.87
N ASP A 220 15.52 -3.98 6.37
CA ASP A 220 15.35 -5.40 6.64
C ASP A 220 15.55 -6.23 5.37
N PHE A 221 14.99 -5.77 4.24
CA PHE A 221 15.20 -6.38 2.94
C PHE A 221 16.68 -6.41 2.53
N MET A 222 17.38 -5.27 2.58
CA MET A 222 18.79 -5.21 2.20
C MET A 222 19.67 -6.06 3.13
N LYS A 223 19.40 -6.04 4.43
CA LYS A 223 20.10 -6.86 5.43
C LYS A 223 19.91 -8.36 5.17
N ALA A 224 18.68 -8.78 4.88
CA ALA A 224 18.38 -10.18 4.54
C ALA A 224 19.10 -10.61 3.26
N GLN A 225 19.19 -9.74 2.24
CA GLN A 225 19.92 -10.04 1.00
C GLN A 225 21.43 -10.15 1.23
N ALA A 226 22.00 -9.26 2.05
CA ALA A 226 23.41 -9.34 2.43
C ALA A 226 23.74 -10.66 3.14
N GLN A 227 22.88 -11.09 4.07
CA GLN A 227 23.02 -12.38 4.77
C GLN A 227 22.89 -13.59 3.83
N SER A 228 22.12 -13.47 2.74
CA SER A 228 21.99 -14.51 1.72
C SER A 228 23.08 -14.50 0.64
N GLY A 229 24.17 -13.74 0.82
CA GLY A 229 25.28 -13.67 -0.13
C GLY A 229 25.14 -12.59 -1.22
N ASN A 230 24.19 -11.66 -1.09
CA ASN A 230 23.95 -10.56 -2.03
C ASN A 230 24.08 -9.18 -1.34
N PRO A 231 25.27 -8.78 -0.87
CA PRO A 231 25.46 -7.53 -0.11
C PRO A 231 25.20 -6.25 -0.91
N GLY A 232 25.34 -6.30 -2.24
CA GLY A 232 25.08 -5.15 -3.12
C GLY A 232 23.61 -4.97 -3.52
N LYS A 233 22.68 -5.76 -2.96
CA LYS A 233 21.28 -5.69 -3.39
C LYS A 233 20.57 -4.49 -2.77
N GLU A 234 20.39 -3.45 -3.58
CA GLU A 234 19.63 -2.27 -3.21
C GLU A 234 18.11 -2.53 -3.16
N CYS A 235 17.40 -1.77 -2.30
CA CYS A 235 15.94 -1.76 -2.31
C CYS A 235 15.42 -1.09 -3.58
N ARG A 236 14.13 -1.33 -3.91
CA ARG A 236 13.51 -0.76 -5.11
C ARG A 236 13.60 0.76 -5.21
N HIS A 237 13.64 1.46 -4.07
CA HIS A 237 13.65 2.92 -4.01
C HIS A 237 15.07 3.46 -4.25
N LEU A 238 16.09 2.81 -3.66
CA LEU A 238 17.50 3.13 -3.92
C LEU A 238 17.88 2.91 -5.38
N VAL A 239 17.37 1.86 -6.03
CA VAL A 239 17.64 1.62 -7.47
C VAL A 239 17.15 2.77 -8.35
N ARG A 240 16.04 3.45 -7.99
CA ARG A 240 15.49 4.56 -8.79
C ARG A 240 16.43 5.75 -8.87
N THR A 241 17.35 5.91 -7.92
CA THR A 241 18.32 7.04 -7.91
C THR A 241 19.16 7.09 -9.18
N ASN A 242 19.31 5.96 -9.89
CA ASN A 242 19.98 5.90 -11.19
C ASN A 242 19.28 6.74 -12.28
N HIS A 243 18.01 7.08 -12.06
CA HIS A 243 17.18 7.90 -12.94
C HIS A 243 16.77 9.22 -12.26
N ALA A 244 17.51 9.67 -11.23
CA ALA A 244 17.22 10.92 -10.53
C ALA A 244 17.29 12.12 -11.47
N GLN A 245 16.28 12.98 -11.40
CA GLN A 245 16.31 14.27 -12.08
C GLN A 245 17.40 15.14 -11.47
N HIS A 246 17.96 16.05 -12.29
CA HIS A 246 18.94 17.00 -11.80
C HIS A 246 18.32 17.86 -10.71
N TYR A 247 19.14 18.23 -9.73
CA TYR A 247 18.72 19.15 -8.69
C TYR A 247 18.37 20.51 -9.31
N VAL A 248 17.22 21.05 -8.90
CA VAL A 248 16.80 22.43 -9.20
C VAL A 248 16.45 23.07 -7.87
N PRO A 249 17.19 24.11 -7.43
CA PRO A 249 16.86 24.76 -6.18
C PRO A 249 15.47 25.43 -6.28
N PRO A 250 14.61 25.30 -5.26
CA PRO A 250 13.36 26.00 -5.22
C PRO A 250 13.59 27.51 -5.03
N PRO A 251 12.63 28.36 -5.42
CA PRO A 251 12.66 29.79 -5.11
C PRO A 251 12.90 30.03 -3.62
N PRO A 252 13.87 30.91 -3.25
CA PRO A 252 14.20 31.16 -1.86
C PRO A 252 13.06 31.88 -1.14
N LEU A 253 12.90 31.58 0.15
CA LEU A 253 11.89 32.20 1.00
C LEU A 253 12.24 33.67 1.29
N SER A 254 11.34 34.59 0.92
CA SER A 254 11.53 36.03 1.07
C SER A 254 11.00 36.56 2.39
N VAL A 255 11.84 37.27 3.15
CA VAL A 255 11.43 37.88 4.43
C VAL A 255 10.25 38.84 4.26
N ARG A 256 10.16 39.50 3.10
CA ARG A 256 9.03 40.38 2.76
C ARG A 256 7.71 39.62 2.70
N SER A 257 7.66 38.46 2.05
CA SER A 257 6.42 37.67 1.98
C SER A 257 6.01 37.15 3.36
N LEU A 258 6.97 36.86 4.24
CA LEU A 258 6.72 36.50 5.64
C LEU A 258 6.11 37.67 6.44
N GLU A 259 6.57 38.89 6.19
CA GLU A 259 6.00 40.11 6.78
C GLU A 259 4.56 40.33 6.32
N GLU A 260 4.30 40.19 5.03
CA GLU A 260 2.96 40.31 4.46
C GLU A 260 2.00 39.25 5.04
N MET A 261 2.47 38.02 5.26
CA MET A 261 1.67 36.98 5.92
C MET A 261 1.29 37.33 7.36
N ARG A 262 2.22 37.93 8.12
CA ARG A 262 1.94 38.43 9.48
C ARG A 262 0.90 39.54 9.44
N ASP A 263 1.05 40.49 8.51
CA ASP A 263 0.15 41.64 8.39
C ASP A 263 -1.27 41.21 7.98
N LYS A 264 -1.39 40.10 7.24
CA LYS A 264 -2.66 39.42 6.94
C LYS A 264 -3.15 38.48 8.06
N HIS A 265 -2.52 38.49 9.23
CA HIS A 265 -2.83 37.63 10.37
C HIS A 265 -2.79 36.13 10.08
N LEU A 266 -2.03 35.71 9.05
CA LEU A 266 -1.86 34.29 8.72
C LEU A 266 -0.90 33.58 9.68
N LEU A 267 -0.05 34.34 10.39
CA LEU A 267 0.94 33.84 11.35
C LEU A 267 1.01 34.77 12.56
N SER A 268 1.19 34.20 13.74
CA SER A 268 1.54 34.95 14.94
C SER A 268 2.99 35.46 14.91
N ALA A 269 3.32 36.42 15.77
CA ALA A 269 4.69 36.93 15.89
C ALA A 269 5.69 35.84 16.29
N SER A 270 5.28 34.90 17.15
CA SER A 270 6.10 33.74 17.55
C SER A 270 6.35 32.81 16.36
N GLU A 271 5.31 32.45 15.62
CA GLU A 271 5.45 31.57 14.45
C GLU A 271 6.29 32.21 13.34
N LYS A 272 6.16 33.53 13.12
CA LYS A 272 7.04 34.28 12.22
C LYS A 272 8.50 34.11 12.63
N HIS A 273 8.81 34.35 13.91
CA HIS A 273 10.16 34.24 14.42
C HIS A 273 10.72 32.82 14.26
N GLU A 274 9.96 31.80 14.62
CA GLU A 274 10.36 30.39 14.46
C GLU A 274 10.64 30.02 13.00
N CYS A 275 9.79 30.47 12.05
CA CYS A 275 9.99 30.22 10.62
C CYS A 275 11.29 30.90 10.12
N GLN A 276 11.52 32.15 10.52
CA GLN A 276 12.71 32.90 10.13
C GLN A 276 13.97 32.26 10.69
N GLU A 277 13.93 31.80 11.94
CA GLU A 277 15.06 31.14 12.59
C GLU A 277 15.40 29.80 11.92
N MET A 278 14.39 28.96 11.66
CA MET A 278 14.59 27.68 10.97
C MET A 278 15.11 27.84 9.54
N ASN A 279 14.61 28.84 8.80
CA ASN A 279 15.12 29.17 7.46
C ASN A 279 16.58 29.67 7.52
N SER A 280 16.92 30.48 8.52
CA SER A 280 18.29 30.95 8.73
C SER A 280 19.25 29.80 9.03
N ARG A 281 18.84 28.83 9.86
CA ARG A 281 19.64 27.63 10.16
C ARG A 281 19.87 26.77 8.90
N ALA A 282 18.85 26.59 8.07
CA ALA A 282 18.99 25.87 6.79
C ALA A 282 19.98 26.58 5.84
N CYS A 283 19.89 27.92 5.75
CA CYS A 283 20.79 28.74 4.94
C CYS A 283 22.26 28.64 5.40
N VAL A 284 22.52 28.70 6.72
CA VAL A 284 23.87 28.48 7.28
C VAL A 284 24.41 27.09 6.93
N GLN A 285 23.54 26.09 6.90
CA GLN A 285 23.89 24.73 6.47
C GLN A 285 23.99 24.59 4.94
N GLY A 286 23.67 25.62 4.16
CA GLY A 286 23.70 25.59 2.70
C GLY A 286 22.72 24.57 2.11
N VAL A 287 21.55 24.43 2.73
CA VAL A 287 20.47 23.53 2.27
C VAL A 287 19.15 24.27 2.20
N ASP A 288 18.25 23.84 1.33
CA ASP A 288 16.93 24.47 1.24
C ASP A 288 16.07 24.15 2.45
N CYS A 289 15.48 25.17 3.05
CA CYS A 289 14.57 24.99 4.19
C CYS A 289 13.31 24.22 3.78
N VAL A 290 12.74 24.54 2.61
CA VAL A 290 11.54 23.91 2.07
C VAL A 290 11.80 23.54 0.62
N TYR A 291 11.56 22.27 0.28
CA TYR A 291 11.57 21.81 -1.10
C TYR A 291 10.17 21.30 -1.46
N PRO A 292 9.44 21.95 -2.38
CA PRO A 292 8.12 21.53 -2.83
C PRO A 292 8.22 20.33 -3.77
N VAL A 293 7.23 19.45 -3.71
CA VAL A 293 7.15 18.24 -4.53
C VAL A 293 5.77 18.21 -5.17
N PHE A 294 5.74 18.54 -6.46
CA PHE A 294 4.55 18.53 -7.29
C PHE A 294 4.52 17.29 -8.17
N TRP A 295 3.62 16.36 -7.87
CA TRP A 295 3.52 15.14 -8.67
C TRP A 295 2.76 15.35 -9.97
N GLY A 296 1.91 16.38 -10.05
CA GLY A 296 1.18 16.76 -11.26
C GLY A 296 2.11 17.13 -12.41
N GLU A 297 3.29 17.68 -12.12
CA GLU A 297 4.35 17.97 -13.11
C GLU A 297 4.98 16.70 -13.69
N HIS A 298 4.64 15.52 -13.16
CA HIS A 298 5.12 14.21 -13.59
C HIS A 298 3.97 13.27 -14.00
N ASP A 299 2.85 13.82 -14.48
CA ASP A 299 1.67 13.08 -14.95
C ASP A 299 1.03 12.15 -13.89
N LEU A 300 1.22 12.47 -12.60
CA LEU A 300 0.63 11.73 -11.50
C LEU A 300 -0.56 12.49 -10.90
N PRO A 301 -1.63 11.80 -10.49
CA PRO A 301 -2.79 12.45 -9.86
C PRO A 301 -2.37 13.20 -8.59
N GLU A 302 -2.56 14.52 -8.61
CA GLU A 302 -2.16 15.41 -7.52
C GLU A 302 -3.38 16.02 -6.84
N ARG A 303 -3.80 15.40 -5.75
CA ARG A 303 -4.74 16.00 -4.79
C ARG A 303 -4.02 16.74 -3.68
N CYS A 304 -2.80 16.31 -3.37
CA CYS A 304 -2.02 16.87 -2.28
C CYS A 304 -0.67 17.33 -2.82
N VAL A 305 -0.28 18.54 -2.46
CA VAL A 305 1.10 19.03 -2.61
C VAL A 305 1.91 18.50 -1.43
N PHE A 306 3.14 18.06 -1.70
CA PHE A 306 4.05 17.59 -0.68
C PHE A 306 5.25 18.52 -0.54
N PHE A 307 5.86 18.53 0.64
CA PHE A 307 7.05 19.31 0.92
C PHE A 307 8.04 18.46 1.71
N SER A 308 9.32 18.57 1.35
CA SER A 308 10.45 18.12 2.15
C SER A 308 11.00 19.32 2.92
N VAL A 309 10.86 19.31 4.24
CA VAL A 309 11.16 20.46 5.11
C VAL A 309 12.35 20.11 5.99
N TYR A 310 13.35 20.98 6.05
CA TYR A 310 14.47 20.87 6.96
C TYR A 310 14.00 20.94 8.42
N THR A 311 14.54 20.08 9.29
CA THR A 311 14.06 19.99 10.68
C THR A 311 15.13 20.12 11.74
N ASP A 312 16.40 20.34 11.39
CA ASP A 312 17.61 20.35 12.28
C ASP A 312 17.77 19.18 13.28
N LEU A 313 16.81 18.27 13.32
CA LEU A 313 16.72 17.11 14.19
C LEU A 313 16.82 15.82 13.39
N GLU A 314 17.33 14.78 14.03
CA GLU A 314 17.25 13.40 13.55
C GLU A 314 16.40 12.57 14.52
N ASP A 315 15.17 12.23 14.10
CA ASP A 315 14.20 11.41 14.85
C ASP A 315 13.43 10.54 13.84
N LYS A 316 12.63 9.58 14.31
CA LYS A 316 11.86 8.65 13.46
C LYS A 316 10.93 9.35 12.47
N TRP A 317 10.47 10.56 12.79
CA TRP A 317 9.56 11.37 11.96
C TRP A 317 10.28 12.36 11.03
N CYS A 318 11.60 12.48 11.15
CA CYS A 318 12.45 13.38 10.35
C CYS A 318 13.79 12.72 10.00
N GLN A 319 13.74 11.59 9.31
CA GLN A 319 14.95 10.90 8.89
C GLN A 319 15.74 11.77 7.90
N PHE A 320 17.07 11.74 8.03
CA PHE A 320 18.01 12.53 7.21
C PHE A 320 17.88 14.06 7.41
N GLY A 321 17.41 14.51 8.58
CA GLY A 321 17.29 15.93 8.91
C GLY A 321 16.14 16.64 8.20
N ARG A 322 15.23 15.88 7.58
CA ARG A 322 14.08 16.40 6.83
C ARG A 322 12.80 15.66 7.19
N THR A 323 11.69 16.38 7.23
CA THR A 323 10.34 15.83 7.43
C THR A 323 9.45 16.10 6.24
N ARG A 324 8.42 15.28 6.10
CA ARG A 324 7.40 15.45 5.07
C ARG A 324 6.20 16.22 5.61
N VAL A 325 5.80 17.26 4.89
CA VAL A 325 4.54 17.97 5.08
C VAL A 325 3.67 17.74 3.83
N SER A 326 2.35 17.65 4.01
CA SER A 326 1.40 17.55 2.91
C SER A 326 0.26 18.54 3.09
N PHE A 327 -0.15 19.18 2.00
CA PHE A 327 -1.30 20.05 1.92
C PHE A 327 -2.31 19.46 0.93
N ASP A 328 -3.54 19.20 1.37
CA ASP A 328 -4.63 18.76 0.50
C ASP A 328 -5.39 19.99 0.00
N SER A 329 -5.19 20.36 -1.27
CA SER A 329 -5.77 21.57 -1.87
C SER A 329 -7.30 21.55 -1.89
N LYS A 330 -7.92 20.37 -1.88
CA LYS A 330 -9.40 20.25 -1.85
C LYS A 330 -10.01 20.46 -0.47
N SER A 331 -9.30 20.08 0.59
CA SER A 331 -9.83 20.16 1.95
C SER A 331 -9.21 21.27 2.80
N GLY A 332 -8.20 21.96 2.26
CA GLY A 332 -7.37 22.92 3.00
C GLY A 332 -6.58 22.29 4.15
N SER A 333 -6.49 20.96 4.22
CA SER A 333 -5.94 20.28 5.39
C SER A 333 -4.43 20.08 5.30
N TRP A 334 -3.74 20.44 6.39
CA TRP A 334 -2.30 20.31 6.54
C TRP A 334 -1.93 19.12 7.43
N LYS A 335 -1.00 18.28 6.97
CA LYS A 335 -0.47 17.16 7.76
C LYS A 335 1.05 17.22 7.78
N CYS A 336 1.63 17.04 8.96
CA CYS A 336 3.07 16.93 9.17
C CYS A 336 3.35 15.64 9.95
N LEU A 337 4.51 15.02 9.72
CA LEU A 337 4.93 13.82 10.46
C LEU A 337 5.40 14.10 11.88
N CYS A 338 5.71 15.36 12.22
CA CYS A 338 6.19 15.73 13.54
C CYS A 338 5.19 15.41 14.66
N LYS A 339 5.68 15.49 15.91
CA LYS A 339 4.90 15.18 17.12
C LYS A 339 3.67 16.09 17.26
N HIS A 340 3.72 17.30 16.71
CA HIS A 340 2.65 18.30 16.70
C HIS A 340 1.61 18.06 15.60
N LYS A 341 0.95 16.89 15.64
CA LYS A 341 0.00 16.48 14.57
C LYS A 341 -1.25 17.37 14.51
N ARG A 342 -1.74 17.84 15.67
CA ARG A 342 -2.98 18.63 15.81
C ARG A 342 -2.78 20.14 15.81
N SER A 343 -1.64 20.64 16.31
CA SER A 343 -1.35 22.07 16.29
C SER A 343 -0.70 22.51 14.98
N ARG A 344 -0.74 23.81 14.76
CA ARG A 344 0.05 24.50 13.75
C ARG A 344 1.51 24.45 14.20
N CYS A 345 2.38 23.84 13.39
CA CYS A 345 3.80 23.67 13.71
C CYS A 345 4.65 24.44 12.71
N VAL A 346 5.88 24.81 13.10
CA VAL A 346 6.81 25.56 12.25
C VAL A 346 6.96 24.95 10.85
N HIS A 347 6.99 23.62 10.72
CA HIS A 347 7.08 22.95 9.41
C HIS A 347 5.87 23.23 8.51
N LYS A 348 4.65 23.27 9.06
CA LYS A 348 3.44 23.63 8.30
C LYS A 348 3.47 25.11 7.92
N CYS A 349 3.91 25.97 8.84
CA CYS A 349 4.04 27.41 8.61
C CYS A 349 5.04 27.73 7.49
N LEU A 350 6.20 27.07 7.48
CA LEU A 350 7.21 27.19 6.43
C LEU A 350 6.66 26.79 5.05
N CYS A 351 5.91 25.69 4.97
CA CYS A 351 5.30 25.28 3.70
C CYS A 351 4.21 26.26 3.24
N MET A 352 3.43 26.80 4.19
CA MET A 352 2.43 27.81 3.90
C MET A 352 3.07 29.11 3.41
N TRP A 353 4.20 29.50 4.00
CA TRP A 353 4.99 30.63 3.54
C TRP A 353 5.49 30.44 2.11
N TRP A 354 6.02 29.27 1.80
CA TRP A 354 6.41 28.95 0.43
C TRP A 354 5.22 29.02 -0.55
N LEU A 355 4.08 28.41 -0.21
CA LEU A 355 2.87 28.46 -1.05
C LEU A 355 2.35 29.89 -1.22
N PHE A 356 2.32 30.69 -0.15
CA PHE A 356 1.85 32.07 -0.23
C PHE A 356 2.69 32.91 -1.19
N GLN A 357 4.00 32.65 -1.25
CA GLN A 357 4.90 33.35 -2.15
C GLN A 357 4.77 32.88 -3.61
N GLU A 358 4.78 31.57 -3.84
CA GLU A 358 4.97 31.01 -5.18
C GLU A 358 3.68 30.52 -5.85
N ARG A 359 2.67 30.14 -5.05
CA ARG A 359 1.40 29.56 -5.51
C ARG A 359 0.21 30.02 -4.65
N PRO A 360 -0.02 31.35 -4.50
CA PRO A 360 -1.08 31.87 -3.64
C PRO A 360 -2.48 31.36 -4.04
N GLU A 361 -2.69 31.03 -5.32
CA GLU A 361 -3.93 30.45 -5.84
C GLU A 361 -4.36 29.17 -5.10
N LEU A 362 -3.41 28.31 -4.72
CA LEU A 362 -3.70 27.04 -4.03
C LEU A 362 -4.18 27.25 -2.59
N LEU A 363 -3.86 28.38 -1.98
CA LEU A 363 -4.34 28.75 -0.64
C LEU A 363 -5.73 29.38 -0.69
N GLN A 364 -6.02 30.14 -1.74
CA GLN A 364 -7.29 30.84 -1.92
C GLN A 364 -8.44 29.85 -2.20
N ASP A 365 -8.23 28.89 -3.10
CA ASP A 365 -9.20 27.84 -3.42
C ASP A 365 -9.61 27.01 -2.18
N ALA A 366 -8.70 26.85 -1.21
CA ALA A 366 -8.97 26.13 0.02
C ALA A 366 -9.85 26.91 1.01
N LEU A 367 -9.79 28.25 0.98
CA LEU A 367 -10.62 29.13 1.81
C LEU A 367 -12.04 29.27 1.22
N ASP A 368 -12.16 29.28 -0.10
CA ASP A 368 -13.45 29.42 -0.80
C ASP A 368 -14.32 28.14 -0.72
N VAL A 369 -13.72 26.95 -0.58
CA VAL A 369 -14.46 25.67 -0.46
C VAL A 369 -15.00 25.43 0.96
N HIS A 370 -14.46 26.09 1.99
CA HIS A 370 -14.91 25.92 3.39
C HIS A 370 -14.79 27.20 4.24
N PRO A 371 -15.77 28.14 4.14
CA PRO A 371 -15.79 29.36 4.94
C PRO A 371 -15.98 29.13 6.46
N GLU A 372 -16.43 27.95 6.89
CA GLU A 372 -16.79 27.67 8.30
C GLU A 372 -15.62 27.32 9.24
N ARG A 373 -14.37 27.27 8.75
CA ARG A 373 -13.20 27.00 9.61
C ARG A 373 -12.45 28.25 10.09
N ALA A 374 -12.81 29.43 9.60
CA ALA A 374 -12.16 30.68 9.99
C ALA A 374 -12.53 31.19 11.40
N LEU A 375 -13.43 30.51 12.13
CA LEU A 375 -13.96 30.97 13.43
C LEU A 375 -13.63 30.07 14.63
N ASN A 376 -12.93 28.94 14.44
CA ASN A 376 -12.71 27.96 15.53
C ASN A 376 -11.26 27.81 16.00
N ASP A 377 -10.31 28.57 15.45
CA ASP A 377 -8.91 28.56 15.92
C ASP A 377 -8.59 29.68 16.94
N ASP A 378 -9.57 30.51 17.32
CA ASP A 378 -9.43 31.59 18.33
C ASP A 378 -9.81 31.19 19.77
N LEU A 379 -10.04 29.90 20.04
CA LEU A 379 -10.33 29.42 21.40
C LEU A 379 -9.65 28.07 21.69
N CYS A 380 -8.36 28.09 22.00
CA CYS A 380 -7.74 27.31 23.09
C CYS A 380 -6.28 27.72 23.31
#